data_AF-B8AK32-F1
#
_entry.id   AF-B8AK32-F1
#
_cell.length_a   1.000
_cell.length_b   1.000
_cell.length_c   1.000
_cell.angle_alpha   90.00
_cell.angle_beta   90.00
_cell.angle_gamma   90.00
#
_symmetry.space_group_name_H-M   'P 1'
#
loop_
_entity.id
_entity.type
_entity.pdbx_description
1 polymer ?
#
loop_
_entity_poly.entity_id
_entity_poly.type
_entity_poly.pdbx_seq_one_letter_code
_entity_poly.pdbx_strand_id
1 'polypeptide(L)'
;MAVPVQPVEAEAAAAAAAEVMAATAIAQEAEAVLVAVRDQLQVIRLIARAARATLGEAGRLLREDIRDAKILAADALAVVPALNDRDPQATLAAAAELVASVFSEAPEVRDLLGTVSDDHDRARNLFADCRPYLGIEEEGETWEAWTSHRSQALLNGYAAEMRLNRAIWEAGQAVRVHRFYQVGSPRRGRRMKEAWKLKEIMRTVMEEVDAVIAAVVHMRYSIAGEIQIVRDAIHAAAL
;
A
#
# COMPACT_ATOMS: atom_id res chain seq x y z
N MET A 1 -63.08 -19.51 6.93
CA MET A 1 -63.16 -18.38 7.87
C MET A 1 -61.78 -17.77 7.96
N ALA A 2 -61.58 -16.57 7.42
CA ALA A 2 -60.33 -15.84 7.60
C ALA A 2 -60.34 -15.23 9.00
N VAL A 3 -59.42 -15.64 9.86
CA VAL A 3 -59.22 -15.01 11.17
C VAL A 3 -58.60 -13.64 10.88
N PRO A 4 -59.19 -12.52 11.34
CA PRO A 4 -58.60 -11.21 11.15
C PRO A 4 -57.30 -11.13 11.93
N VAL A 5 -56.20 -10.85 11.23
CA VAL A 5 -54.89 -10.50 11.84
C VAL A 5 -55.14 -9.34 12.80
N GLN A 6 -54.73 -9.49 14.06
CA GLN A 6 -54.98 -8.46 15.07
C GLN A 6 -54.12 -7.22 14.74
N PRO A 7 -54.64 -5.99 14.93
CA PRO A 7 -53.93 -4.76 14.56
C PRO A 7 -52.54 -4.61 15.20
N VAL A 8 -52.31 -5.26 16.34
CA VAL A 8 -51.01 -5.29 17.05
C VAL A 8 -49.95 -6.09 16.28
N GLU A 9 -50.32 -7.19 15.62
CA GLU A 9 -49.38 -8.00 14.83
C GLU A 9 -48.99 -7.28 13.53
N ALA A 10 -49.94 -6.55 12.92
CA ALA A 10 -49.68 -5.73 11.74
C ALA A 10 -48.77 -4.53 12.05
N GLU A 11 -48.95 -3.89 13.21
CA GLU A 11 -48.10 -2.78 13.66
C GLU A 11 -46.67 -3.25 14.01
N ALA A 12 -46.53 -4.38 14.69
CA ALA A 12 -45.23 -4.99 14.97
C ALA A 12 -44.48 -5.40 13.68
N ALA A 13 -45.18 -5.99 12.70
CA ALA A 13 -44.60 -6.33 11.41
C ALA A 13 -44.14 -5.08 10.63
N ALA A 14 -44.91 -3.99 10.67
CA ALA A 14 -44.53 -2.72 10.05
C ALA A 14 -43.31 -2.08 10.72
N ALA A 15 -43.21 -2.14 12.06
CA ALA A 15 -42.06 -1.66 12.80
C ALA A 15 -40.78 -2.46 12.47
N ALA A 16 -40.87 -3.79 12.44
CA ALA A 16 -39.76 -4.65 12.05
C ALA A 16 -39.31 -4.39 10.61
N ALA A 17 -40.25 -4.21 9.67
CA ALA A 17 -39.92 -3.84 8.29
C ALA A 17 -39.20 -2.49 8.21
N ALA A 18 -39.58 -1.51 9.04
CA ALA A 18 -38.90 -0.22 9.11
C ALA A 18 -37.46 -0.33 9.64
N GLU A 19 -37.22 -1.17 10.65
CA GLU A 19 -35.88 -1.46 11.18
C GLU A 19 -34.99 -2.13 10.13
N VAL A 20 -35.52 -3.12 9.40
CA VAL A 20 -34.80 -3.78 8.29
C VAL A 20 -34.45 -2.77 7.18
N MET A 21 -35.37 -1.87 6.81
CA MET A 21 -35.08 -0.81 5.83
C MET A 21 -33.98 0.14 6.31
N ALA A 22 -34.02 0.57 7.58
CA ALA A 22 -32.98 1.43 8.15
C ALA A 22 -31.62 0.73 8.19
N ALA A 23 -31.59 -0.54 8.61
CA ALA A 23 -30.39 -1.35 8.63
C ALA A 23 -29.82 -1.58 7.22
N THR A 24 -30.69 -1.78 6.23
CA THR A 24 -30.28 -1.91 4.82
C THR A 24 -29.62 -0.62 4.31
N ALA A 25 -30.14 0.56 4.69
CA ALA A 25 -29.52 1.83 4.32
C ALA A 25 -28.13 2.02 4.98
N ILE A 26 -27.97 1.63 6.25
CA ILE A 26 -26.67 1.65 6.94
C ILE A 26 -25.68 0.67 6.27
N ALA A 27 -26.13 -0.51 5.88
CA ALA A 27 -25.31 -1.48 5.16
C ALA A 27 -24.87 -0.97 3.78
N GLN A 28 -25.74 -0.26 3.06
CA GLN A 28 -25.39 0.39 1.79
C GLN A 28 -24.34 1.50 2.00
N GLU A 29 -24.40 2.23 3.10
CA GLU A 29 -23.36 3.19 3.47
C GLU A 29 -22.04 2.48 3.77
N ALA A 30 -22.06 1.38 4.53
CA ALA A 30 -20.88 0.57 4.80
C ALA A 30 -20.25 0.04 3.50
N GLU A 31 -21.06 -0.46 2.56
CA GLU A 31 -20.61 -0.90 1.24
C GLU A 31 -19.93 0.26 0.49
N ALA A 32 -20.56 1.44 0.45
CA ALA A 32 -20.01 2.60 -0.25
C ALA A 32 -18.65 3.02 0.32
N VAL A 33 -18.50 3.00 1.65
CA VAL A 33 -17.22 3.28 2.32
C VAL A 33 -16.18 2.21 1.94
N LEU A 34 -16.50 0.92 2.00
CA LEU A 34 -15.58 -0.15 1.61
C LEU A 34 -15.15 -0.06 0.14
N VAL A 35 -16.07 0.32 -0.76
CA VAL A 35 -15.76 0.56 -2.17
C VAL A 35 -14.78 1.72 -2.33
N ALA A 36 -15.00 2.83 -1.61
CA ALA A 36 -14.07 3.96 -1.61
C ALA A 36 -12.67 3.56 -1.10
N VAL A 37 -12.60 2.80 0.00
CA VAL A 37 -11.36 2.23 0.54
C VAL A 37 -10.63 1.39 -0.51
N ARG A 38 -11.35 0.50 -1.21
CA ARG A 38 -10.79 -0.36 -2.26
C ARG A 38 -10.20 0.45 -3.42
N ASP A 39 -10.81 1.57 -3.75
CA ASP A 39 -10.40 2.46 -4.84
C ASP A 39 -9.20 3.33 -4.43
N GLN A 40 -9.19 3.86 -3.19
CA GLN A 40 -8.02 4.53 -2.61
C GLN A 40 -6.80 3.60 -2.56
N LEU A 41 -6.98 2.34 -2.17
CA LEU A 41 -5.91 1.34 -2.22
C LEU A 41 -5.38 1.09 -3.64
N GLN A 42 -6.22 1.24 -4.69
CA GLN A 42 -5.74 1.17 -6.07
C GLN A 42 -4.87 2.38 -6.42
N VAL A 43 -5.21 3.57 -5.93
CA VAL A 43 -4.39 4.78 -6.09
C VAL A 43 -3.03 4.58 -5.43
N ILE A 44 -3.00 4.14 -4.16
CA ILE A 44 -1.76 3.84 -3.42
C ILE A 44 -0.89 2.85 -4.20
N ARG A 45 -1.50 1.78 -4.73
CA ARG A 45 -0.78 0.79 -5.55
C ARG A 45 -0.16 1.40 -6.82
N LEU A 46 -0.84 2.33 -7.47
CA LEU A 46 -0.32 3.00 -8.67
C LEU A 46 0.88 3.88 -8.32
N ILE A 47 0.78 4.66 -7.25
CA ILE A 47 1.89 5.49 -6.74
C ILE A 47 3.10 4.61 -6.41
N ALA A 48 2.89 3.54 -5.62
CA ALA A 48 3.97 2.62 -5.25
C ALA A 48 4.64 1.96 -6.46
N ARG A 49 3.88 1.65 -7.52
CA ARG A 49 4.44 1.11 -8.78
C ARG A 49 5.24 2.13 -9.56
N ALA A 50 4.77 3.38 -9.63
CA ALA A 50 5.53 4.46 -10.25
C ALA A 50 6.86 4.69 -9.51
N ALA A 51 6.81 4.79 -8.18
CA ALA A 51 7.98 4.82 -7.31
C ALA A 51 8.94 3.65 -7.60
N ARG A 52 8.43 2.43 -7.69
CA ARG A 52 9.23 1.23 -7.95
C ARG A 52 9.93 1.24 -9.31
N ALA A 53 9.27 1.78 -10.34
CA ALA A 53 9.86 1.94 -11.66
C ALA A 53 11.01 2.95 -11.63
N THR A 54 10.82 4.10 -10.99
CA THR A 54 11.85 5.12 -10.81
C THR A 54 13.05 4.60 -10.01
N LEU A 55 12.82 3.84 -8.95
CA LEU A 55 13.89 3.17 -8.19
C LEU A 55 14.62 2.11 -9.04
N GLY A 56 13.90 1.42 -9.92
CA GLY A 56 14.49 0.49 -10.88
C GLY A 56 15.50 1.17 -11.82
N GLU A 57 15.17 2.37 -12.27
CA GLU A 57 16.03 3.21 -13.12
C GLU A 57 17.25 3.72 -12.34
N ALA A 58 17.06 4.24 -11.14
CA ALA A 58 18.17 4.63 -10.26
C ALA A 58 19.12 3.44 -9.98
N GLY A 59 18.56 2.25 -9.73
CA GLY A 59 19.34 1.02 -9.58
C GLY A 59 20.09 0.59 -10.84
N ARG A 60 19.55 0.88 -12.04
CA ARG A 60 20.23 0.63 -13.32
C ARG A 60 21.44 1.53 -13.49
N LEU A 61 21.29 2.84 -13.24
CA LEU A 61 22.38 3.82 -13.28
C LEU A 61 23.54 3.40 -12.36
N LEU A 62 23.24 2.98 -11.13
CA LEU A 62 24.25 2.50 -10.19
C LEU A 62 24.99 1.24 -10.68
N ARG A 63 24.29 0.31 -11.37
CA ARG A 63 24.92 -0.90 -11.92
C ARG A 63 25.83 -0.58 -13.10
N GLU A 64 25.42 0.35 -13.96
CA GLU A 64 26.22 0.84 -15.09
C GLU A 64 27.51 1.49 -14.58
N ASP A 65 27.41 2.41 -13.62
CA ASP A 65 28.57 3.08 -13.03
C ASP A 65 29.58 2.09 -12.39
N ILE A 66 29.07 1.12 -11.61
CA ILE A 66 29.92 0.08 -11.01
C ILE A 66 30.59 -0.79 -12.09
N ARG A 67 29.88 -1.09 -13.19
CA ARG A 67 30.42 -1.89 -14.29
C ARG A 67 31.50 -1.12 -15.03
N ASP A 68 31.25 0.12 -15.38
CA ASP A 68 32.20 0.99 -16.07
C ASP A 68 33.46 1.20 -15.23
N ALA A 69 33.30 1.43 -13.92
CA ALA A 69 34.42 1.57 -13.00
C ALA A 69 35.27 0.28 -12.88
N LYS A 70 34.66 -0.91 -13.04
CA LYS A 70 35.34 -2.21 -13.09
C LYS A 70 36.06 -2.44 -14.42
N ILE A 71 35.44 -2.10 -15.55
CA ILE A 71 36.07 -2.18 -16.88
C ILE A 71 37.30 -1.28 -16.90
N LEU A 72 37.19 -0.02 -16.48
CA LEU A 72 38.33 0.89 -16.34
C LEU A 72 39.40 0.40 -15.34
N ALA A 73 39.07 -0.51 -14.42
CA ALA A 73 40.07 -1.09 -13.53
C ALA A 73 40.82 -2.24 -14.21
N ALA A 74 40.12 -3.03 -15.03
CA ALA A 74 40.72 -4.04 -15.89
C ALA A 74 41.56 -3.41 -17.02
N ASP A 75 41.08 -2.34 -17.64
CA ASP A 75 41.78 -1.61 -18.71
C ASP A 75 42.95 -0.76 -18.17
N ALA A 76 42.87 -0.24 -16.93
CA ALA A 76 44.03 0.39 -16.30
C ALA A 76 45.18 -0.61 -16.02
N LEU A 77 44.87 -1.92 -15.99
CA LEU A 77 45.86 -3.00 -15.94
C LEU A 77 46.28 -3.48 -17.34
N ALA A 78 45.57 -3.08 -18.40
CA ALA A 78 45.83 -3.43 -19.79
C ALA A 78 45.79 -2.16 -20.66
N VAL A 79 46.94 -1.50 -20.83
CA VAL A 79 47.16 -0.22 -21.54
C VAL A 79 46.28 -0.04 -22.80
N VAL A 80 45.06 0.50 -22.65
CA VAL A 80 44.14 0.90 -23.73
C VAL A 80 43.33 2.12 -23.28
N PRO A 81 43.06 3.13 -24.14
CA PRO A 81 42.31 4.33 -23.75
C PRO A 81 40.84 4.02 -23.43
N ALA A 82 40.34 4.65 -22.37
CA ALA A 82 38.97 4.54 -21.86
C ALA A 82 37.90 4.96 -22.89
N LEU A 83 36.81 4.19 -23.00
CA LEU A 83 35.74 4.33 -24.00
C LEU A 83 34.43 4.97 -23.49
N ASN A 84 34.34 5.53 -22.28
CA ASN A 84 33.09 6.14 -21.80
C ASN A 84 33.26 7.60 -21.36
N ASP A 85 32.53 8.50 -22.05
CA ASP A 85 32.47 9.95 -21.80
C ASP A 85 31.48 10.35 -20.69
N ARG A 86 30.85 9.39 -19.98
CA ARG A 86 29.92 9.71 -18.88
C ARG A 86 30.68 10.04 -17.61
N ASP A 87 30.33 11.16 -16.98
CA ASP A 87 30.82 11.51 -15.65
C ASP A 87 30.19 10.59 -14.57
N PRO A 88 31.00 9.74 -13.91
CA PRO A 88 30.55 8.88 -12.81
C PRO A 88 29.91 9.66 -11.66
N GLN A 89 30.39 10.88 -11.41
CA GLN A 89 29.89 11.74 -10.34
C GLN A 89 28.46 12.19 -10.62
N ALA A 90 28.19 12.61 -11.87
CA ALA A 90 26.85 12.97 -12.32
C ALA A 90 25.88 11.79 -12.24
N THR A 91 26.35 10.56 -12.49
CA THR A 91 25.53 9.35 -12.43
C THR A 91 25.11 9.00 -11.00
N LEU A 92 26.01 9.12 -10.02
CA LEU A 92 25.70 8.92 -8.60
C LEU A 92 24.74 9.98 -8.07
N ALA A 93 24.93 11.25 -8.48
CA ALA A 93 24.04 12.35 -8.12
C ALA A 93 22.63 12.13 -8.66
N ALA A 94 22.50 11.78 -9.96
CA ALA A 94 21.21 11.48 -10.57
C ALA A 94 20.49 10.32 -9.86
N ALA A 95 21.20 9.25 -9.50
CA ALA A 95 20.59 8.15 -8.75
C ALA A 95 20.10 8.58 -7.36
N ALA A 96 20.84 9.44 -6.65
CA ALA A 96 20.44 9.97 -5.35
C ALA A 96 19.25 10.94 -5.45
N GLU A 97 19.20 11.77 -6.49
CA GLU A 97 18.07 12.67 -6.77
C GLU A 97 16.79 11.90 -7.10
N LEU A 98 16.88 10.83 -7.89
CA LEU A 98 15.73 9.96 -8.18
C LEU A 98 15.15 9.33 -6.89
N VAL A 99 16.02 8.89 -5.97
CA VAL A 99 15.58 8.41 -4.65
C VAL A 99 14.91 9.52 -3.86
N ALA A 100 15.53 10.71 -3.78
CA ALA A 100 14.97 11.83 -3.05
C ALA A 100 13.59 12.24 -3.60
N SER A 101 13.43 12.25 -4.93
CA SER A 101 12.17 12.53 -5.61
C SER A 101 11.08 11.53 -5.25
N VAL A 102 11.36 10.22 -5.35
CA VAL A 102 10.38 9.17 -5.00
C VAL A 102 9.89 9.29 -3.56
N PHE A 103 10.79 9.65 -2.63
CA PHE A 103 10.43 9.74 -1.22
C PHE A 103 9.93 11.11 -0.78
N SER A 104 9.86 12.09 -1.69
CA SER A 104 9.20 13.37 -1.42
C SER A 104 7.67 13.23 -1.35
N GLU A 105 7.10 12.28 -2.08
CA GLU A 105 5.66 11.94 -2.10
C GLU A 105 5.28 10.92 -1.00
N ALA A 106 6.26 10.39 -0.27
CA ALA A 106 6.00 9.35 0.73
C ALA A 106 5.09 9.78 1.91
N PRO A 107 5.10 11.06 2.37
CA PRO A 107 4.11 11.54 3.33
C PRO A 107 2.67 11.42 2.82
N GLU A 108 2.44 11.72 1.55
CA GLU A 108 1.09 11.67 0.95
C GLU A 108 0.57 10.23 0.90
N VAL A 109 1.43 9.25 0.57
CA VAL A 109 1.08 7.83 0.62
C VAL A 109 0.76 7.38 2.05
N ARG A 110 1.49 7.89 3.05
CA ARG A 110 1.23 7.59 4.46
C ARG A 110 -0.11 8.15 4.91
N ASP A 111 -0.42 9.39 4.55
CA ASP A 111 -1.69 10.03 4.91
C ASP A 111 -2.89 9.31 4.25
N LEU A 112 -2.72 8.86 3.00
CA LEU A 112 -3.70 8.01 2.32
C LEU A 112 -3.91 6.67 3.02
N LEU A 113 -2.85 6.01 3.49
CA LEU A 113 -2.97 4.78 4.28
C LEU A 113 -3.70 5.01 5.61
N GLY A 114 -3.47 6.15 6.27
CA GLY A 114 -4.21 6.57 7.45
C GLY A 114 -5.70 6.73 7.16
N THR A 115 -6.03 7.45 6.09
CA THR A 115 -7.43 7.65 5.64
C THR A 115 -8.13 6.32 5.34
N VAL A 116 -7.44 5.42 4.63
CA VAL A 116 -7.91 4.05 4.34
C VAL A 116 -8.23 3.29 5.63
N SER A 117 -7.38 3.43 6.66
CA SER A 117 -7.60 2.79 7.96
C SER A 117 -8.83 3.35 8.67
N ASP A 118 -8.96 4.68 8.72
CA ASP A 118 -10.09 5.35 9.37
C ASP A 118 -11.42 5.01 8.69
N ASP A 119 -11.44 5.02 7.35
CA ASP A 119 -12.63 4.64 6.57
C ASP A 119 -12.95 3.14 6.72
N HIS A 120 -11.95 2.27 6.81
CA HIS A 120 -12.17 0.84 7.07
C HIS A 120 -12.74 0.58 8.47
N ASP A 121 -12.30 1.35 9.47
CA ASP A 121 -12.87 1.31 10.83
C ASP A 121 -14.30 1.85 10.87
N ARG A 122 -14.58 2.92 10.13
CA ARG A 122 -15.94 3.44 9.97
C ARG A 122 -16.87 2.41 9.34
N ALA A 123 -16.46 1.78 8.24
CA ALA A 123 -17.25 0.74 7.59
C ALA A 123 -17.58 -0.42 8.54
N ARG A 124 -16.65 -0.80 9.41
CA ARG A 124 -16.90 -1.81 10.43
C ARG A 124 -17.95 -1.41 11.43
N ASN A 125 -17.89 -0.17 11.93
CA ASN A 125 -18.87 0.28 12.92
C ASN A 125 -20.27 0.28 12.30
N LEU A 126 -20.40 0.81 11.09
CA LEU A 126 -21.67 0.78 10.34
C LEU A 126 -22.19 -0.65 10.17
N PHE A 127 -21.34 -1.57 9.70
CA PHE A 127 -21.78 -2.95 9.46
C PHE A 127 -22.10 -3.71 10.74
N ALA A 128 -21.34 -3.50 11.82
CA ALA A 128 -21.61 -4.07 13.13
C ALA A 128 -22.95 -3.59 13.70
N ASP A 129 -23.29 -2.31 13.51
CA ASP A 129 -24.53 -1.70 14.00
C ASP A 129 -25.77 -2.26 13.27
N CYS A 130 -25.69 -2.48 11.95
CA CYS A 130 -26.83 -3.00 11.18
C CYS A 130 -26.92 -4.54 11.19
N ARG A 131 -25.84 -5.26 11.52
CA ARG A 131 -25.75 -6.73 11.51
C ARG A 131 -26.97 -7.45 12.10
N PRO A 132 -27.44 -7.15 13.33
CA PRO A 132 -28.52 -7.93 13.96
C PRO A 132 -29.84 -7.86 13.19
N TYR A 133 -30.11 -6.72 12.56
CA TYR A 133 -31.33 -6.45 11.80
C TYR A 133 -31.31 -7.08 10.39
N LEU A 134 -30.13 -7.46 9.91
CA LEU A 134 -29.95 -8.19 8.65
C LEU A 134 -29.97 -9.72 8.85
N GLY A 135 -30.33 -10.19 10.05
CA GLY A 135 -30.37 -11.62 10.36
C GLY A 135 -28.98 -12.27 10.43
N ILE A 136 -27.93 -11.48 10.62
CA ILE A 136 -26.56 -12.01 10.77
C ILE A 136 -26.28 -12.23 12.25
N GLU A 137 -26.05 -13.50 12.60
CA GLU A 137 -25.72 -13.91 13.96
C GLU A 137 -24.25 -13.60 14.31
N GLU A 138 -23.99 -13.30 15.59
CA GLU A 138 -22.64 -13.00 16.08
C GLU A 138 -21.68 -14.18 16.02
N GLU A 139 -22.19 -15.40 16.18
CA GLU A 139 -21.42 -16.64 16.06
C GLU A 139 -21.69 -17.35 14.73
N GLY A 140 -22.29 -16.63 13.76
CA GLY A 140 -22.64 -17.16 12.45
C GLY A 140 -21.48 -17.11 11.44
N GLU A 141 -21.50 -18.03 10.48
CA GLU A 141 -20.47 -18.17 9.44
C GLU A 141 -20.24 -16.87 8.65
N THR A 142 -21.31 -16.13 8.34
CA THR A 142 -21.22 -14.85 7.62
C THR A 142 -20.41 -13.80 8.38
N TRP A 143 -20.63 -13.70 9.70
CA TRP A 143 -19.90 -12.75 10.55
C TRP A 143 -18.44 -13.20 10.77
N GLU A 144 -18.21 -14.49 10.95
CA GLU A 144 -16.87 -15.06 11.04
C GLU A 144 -16.07 -14.81 9.75
N ALA A 145 -16.66 -15.05 8.58
CA ALA A 145 -16.03 -14.77 7.30
C ALA A 145 -15.68 -13.29 7.13
N TRP A 146 -16.61 -12.39 7.49
CA TRP A 146 -16.39 -10.95 7.41
C TRP A 146 -15.27 -10.48 8.34
N THR A 147 -15.29 -10.93 9.60
CA THR A 147 -14.24 -10.60 10.59
C THR A 147 -12.87 -11.18 10.22
N SER A 148 -12.83 -12.34 9.56
CA SER A 148 -11.60 -12.92 9.00
C SER A 148 -11.03 -12.04 7.89
N HIS A 149 -11.85 -11.63 6.92
CA HIS A 149 -11.43 -10.69 5.88
C HIS A 149 -10.93 -9.38 6.46
N ARG A 150 -11.66 -8.80 7.42
CA ARG A 150 -11.25 -7.59 8.13
C ARG A 150 -9.89 -7.75 8.81
N SER A 151 -9.69 -8.84 9.55
CA SER A 151 -8.42 -9.10 10.23
C SER A 151 -7.26 -9.18 9.23
N GLN A 152 -7.48 -9.84 8.09
CA GLN A 152 -6.48 -9.87 7.01
C GLN A 152 -6.24 -8.48 6.42
N ALA A 153 -7.28 -7.67 6.19
CA ALA A 153 -7.12 -6.31 5.69
C ALA A 153 -6.28 -5.44 6.65
N LEU A 154 -6.55 -5.50 7.96
CA LEU A 154 -5.78 -4.78 8.99
C LEU A 154 -4.32 -5.23 9.04
N LEU A 155 -4.06 -6.54 9.07
CA LEU A 155 -2.68 -7.06 9.07
C LEU A 155 -1.89 -6.60 7.85
N ASN A 156 -2.52 -6.58 6.67
CA ASN A 156 -1.89 -6.08 5.46
C ASN A 156 -1.72 -4.55 5.47
N GLY A 157 -2.65 -3.80 6.06
CA GLY A 157 -2.51 -2.36 6.27
C GLY A 157 -1.29 -2.02 7.13
N TYR A 158 -1.16 -2.67 8.31
CA TYR A 158 0.01 -2.51 9.16
C TYR A 158 1.31 -2.94 8.49
N ALA A 159 1.28 -4.03 7.72
CA ALA A 159 2.43 -4.45 6.93
C ALA A 159 2.82 -3.37 5.92
N ALA A 160 1.88 -2.82 5.16
CA ALA A 160 2.15 -1.76 4.19
C ALA A 160 2.77 -0.52 4.85
N GLU A 161 2.22 -0.08 5.99
CA GLU A 161 2.71 1.09 6.71
C GLU A 161 4.15 0.87 7.25
N MET A 162 4.40 -0.26 7.91
CA MET A 162 5.72 -0.61 8.45
C MET A 162 6.78 -0.67 7.34
N ARG A 163 6.43 -1.26 6.20
CA ARG A 163 7.30 -1.39 5.02
C ARG A 163 7.59 -0.03 4.39
N LEU A 164 6.57 0.83 4.27
CA LEU A 164 6.72 2.20 3.77
C LEU A 164 7.65 3.02 4.69
N ASN A 165 7.45 2.94 6.00
CA ASN A 165 8.29 3.63 6.98
C ASN A 165 9.75 3.16 6.91
N ARG A 166 9.97 1.86 6.71
CA ARG A 166 11.32 1.32 6.50
C ARG A 166 11.93 1.83 5.19
N ALA A 167 11.18 1.82 4.09
CA ALA A 167 11.64 2.33 2.80
C ALA A 167 12.07 3.81 2.88
N ILE A 168 11.27 4.65 3.55
CA ILE A 168 11.58 6.07 3.79
C ILE A 168 12.88 6.20 4.60
N TRP A 169 13.03 5.41 5.67
CA TRP A 169 14.22 5.46 6.51
C TRP A 169 15.49 5.09 5.72
N GLU A 170 15.44 4.00 4.94
CA GLU A 170 16.54 3.54 4.09
C GLU A 170 16.87 4.58 3.00
N ALA A 171 15.87 5.17 2.35
CA ALA A 171 16.06 6.24 1.38
C ALA A 171 16.75 7.46 2.00
N GLY A 172 16.36 7.85 3.21
CA GLY A 172 17.07 8.89 3.98
C GLY A 172 18.54 8.52 4.27
N GLN A 173 18.86 7.24 4.46
CA GLN A 173 20.26 6.79 4.54
C GLN A 173 21.00 6.95 3.21
N ALA A 174 20.37 6.66 2.07
CA ALA A 174 20.99 6.85 0.76
C ALA A 174 21.43 8.30 0.55
N VAL A 175 20.56 9.27 0.85
CA VAL A 175 20.86 10.71 0.74
C VAL A 175 22.00 11.11 1.68
N ARG A 176 22.00 10.62 2.92
CA ARG A 176 23.08 10.87 3.88
C ARG A 176 24.43 10.30 3.42
N VAL A 177 24.42 9.08 2.88
CA VAL A 177 25.62 8.44 2.33
C VAL A 177 26.16 9.27 1.17
N HIS A 178 25.31 9.66 0.22
CA HIS A 178 25.73 10.47 -0.91
C HIS A 178 26.36 11.80 -0.48
N ARG A 179 25.70 12.54 0.43
CA ARG A 179 26.22 13.80 0.97
C ARG A 179 27.57 13.63 1.67
N PHE A 180 27.79 12.53 2.40
CA PHE A 180 29.06 12.24 3.06
C PHE A 180 30.22 12.10 2.06
N TYR A 181 29.97 11.48 0.90
CA TYR A 181 30.99 11.28 -0.12
C TYR A 181 31.18 12.47 -1.07
N GLN A 182 30.24 13.42 -1.11
CA GLN A 182 30.41 14.71 -1.81
C GLN A 182 31.43 15.66 -1.15
N VAL A 183 31.75 15.50 0.14
CA VAL A 183 32.68 16.40 0.85
C VAL A 183 34.14 16.08 0.49
N GLY A 184 34.67 16.81 -0.50
CA GLY A 184 36.06 16.77 -0.96
C GLY A 184 36.30 15.96 -2.24
N SER A 185 37.43 16.19 -2.92
CA SER A 185 37.77 15.50 -4.17
C SER A 185 37.82 13.97 -3.97
N PRO A 186 36.96 13.17 -4.64
CA PRO A 186 36.88 11.75 -4.35
C PRO A 186 38.06 11.00 -4.96
N ARG A 187 38.91 10.40 -4.11
CA ARG A 187 39.81 9.32 -4.58
C ARG A 187 38.94 8.18 -5.10
N ARG A 188 39.33 7.55 -6.23
CA ARG A 188 38.59 6.46 -6.91
C ARG A 188 38.04 5.39 -5.96
N GLY A 189 38.80 5.02 -4.93
CA GLY A 189 38.38 4.03 -3.92
C GLY A 189 37.24 4.47 -2.98
N ARG A 190 37.03 5.77 -2.75
CA ARG A 190 35.87 6.28 -2.01
C ARG A 190 34.58 6.22 -2.84
N ARG A 191 34.66 6.53 -4.14
CA ARG A 191 33.51 6.45 -5.07
C ARG A 191 32.98 5.04 -5.23
N MET A 192 33.88 4.07 -5.39
CA MET A 192 33.47 2.66 -5.47
C MET A 192 32.73 2.23 -4.19
N LYS A 193 33.22 2.64 -3.01
CA LYS A 193 32.55 2.34 -1.73
C LYS A 193 31.16 3.00 -1.63
N GLU A 194 31.03 4.25 -2.08
CA GLU A 194 29.76 4.95 -2.17
C GLU A 194 28.76 4.21 -3.08
N ALA A 195 29.15 3.91 -4.32
CA ALA A 195 28.31 3.25 -5.29
C ALA A 195 27.82 1.87 -4.80
N TRP A 196 28.70 1.09 -4.18
CA TRP A 196 28.32 -0.19 -3.57
C TRP A 196 27.31 -0.03 -2.42
N LYS A 197 27.52 0.95 -1.55
CA LYS A 197 26.61 1.22 -0.43
C LYS A 197 25.25 1.73 -0.90
N LEU A 198 25.23 2.64 -1.88
CA LEU A 198 23.99 3.10 -2.51
C LEU A 198 23.25 1.97 -3.21
N LYS A 199 23.96 1.06 -3.89
CA LYS A 199 23.35 -0.13 -4.51
C LYS A 199 22.68 -1.04 -3.48
N GLU A 200 23.33 -1.25 -2.34
CA GLU A 200 22.76 -2.08 -1.26
C GLU A 200 21.49 -1.44 -0.68
N ILE A 201 21.54 -0.15 -0.35
CA ILE A 201 20.39 0.60 0.15
C ILE A 201 19.25 0.57 -0.88
N MET A 202 19.56 0.83 -2.15
CA MET A 202 18.58 0.81 -3.24
C MET A 202 17.87 -0.53 -3.36
N ARG A 203 18.62 -1.64 -3.26
CA ARG A 203 18.04 -2.98 -3.27
C ARG A 203 17.05 -3.15 -2.13
N THR A 204 17.43 -2.78 -0.90
CA THR A 204 16.53 -2.84 0.25
C THR A 204 15.28 -1.99 0.03
N VAL A 205 15.43 -0.74 -0.42
CA VAL A 205 14.31 0.16 -0.71
C VAL A 205 13.36 -0.44 -1.75
N MET A 206 13.88 -1.05 -2.82
CA MET A 206 13.07 -1.74 -3.83
C MET A 206 12.32 -2.93 -3.23
N GLU A 207 12.97 -3.75 -2.41
CA GLU A 207 12.35 -4.90 -1.71
C GLU A 207 11.22 -4.43 -0.77
N GLU A 208 11.42 -3.33 -0.05
CA GLU A 208 10.38 -2.75 0.82
C GLU A 208 9.19 -2.20 0.02
N VAL A 209 9.43 -1.49 -1.09
CA VAL A 209 8.35 -1.00 -1.96
C VAL A 209 7.60 -2.16 -2.63
N ASP A 210 8.28 -3.22 -3.04
CA ASP A 210 7.65 -4.43 -3.57
C ASP A 210 6.75 -5.09 -2.51
N ALA A 211 7.18 -5.11 -1.25
CA ALA A 211 6.37 -5.58 -0.13
C ALA A 211 5.14 -4.69 0.16
N VAL A 212 5.27 -3.35 0.04
CA VAL A 212 4.12 -2.42 0.13
C VAL A 212 3.10 -2.74 -0.96
N ILE A 213 3.54 -2.91 -2.21
CA ILE A 213 2.64 -3.24 -3.33
C ILE A 213 1.90 -4.56 -3.06
N ALA A 214 2.60 -5.58 -2.58
CA ALA A 214 2.00 -6.88 -2.25
C ALA A 214 0.96 -6.75 -1.13
N ALA A 215 1.32 -6.08 -0.03
CA ALA A 215 0.42 -5.85 1.10
C ALA A 215 -0.85 -5.11 0.68
N VAL A 216 -0.73 -4.04 -0.12
CA VAL A 216 -1.88 -3.29 -0.65
C VAL A 216 -2.77 -4.17 -1.55
N VAL A 217 -2.18 -5.06 -2.36
CA VAL A 217 -2.95 -6.02 -3.18
C VAL A 217 -3.73 -7.00 -2.30
N HIS A 218 -3.09 -7.54 -1.27
CA HIS A 218 -3.75 -8.45 -0.33
C HIS A 218 -4.85 -7.76 0.48
N MET A 219 -4.61 -6.54 0.95
CA MET A 219 -5.62 -5.73 1.62
C MET A 219 -6.85 -5.51 0.73
N ARG A 220 -6.65 -5.14 -0.55
CA ARG A 220 -7.76 -4.97 -1.50
C ARG A 220 -8.56 -6.24 -1.74
N TYR A 221 -7.89 -7.39 -1.78
CA TYR A 221 -8.57 -8.68 -1.91
C TYR A 221 -9.46 -8.96 -0.71
N SER A 222 -8.97 -8.70 0.51
CA SER A 222 -9.76 -8.84 1.73
C SER A 222 -10.95 -7.87 1.78
N ILE A 223 -10.74 -6.59 1.43
CA ILE A 223 -11.82 -5.59 1.34
C ILE A 223 -12.88 -6.01 0.31
N ALA A 224 -12.48 -6.63 -0.81
CA ALA A 224 -13.44 -7.15 -1.79
C ALA A 224 -14.30 -8.29 -1.21
N GLY A 225 -13.74 -9.13 -0.33
CA GLY A 225 -14.49 -10.12 0.42
C GLY A 225 -15.52 -9.49 1.37
N GLU A 226 -15.12 -8.45 2.11
CA GLU A 226 -16.04 -7.68 2.97
C GLU A 226 -17.18 -7.07 2.16
N ILE A 227 -16.89 -6.43 1.02
CA ILE A 227 -17.90 -5.84 0.12
C ILE A 227 -18.91 -6.90 -0.33
N GLN A 228 -18.43 -8.08 -0.73
CA GLN A 228 -19.32 -9.14 -1.22
C GLN A 228 -20.28 -9.60 -0.12
N ILE A 229 -19.78 -9.79 1.11
CA ILE A 229 -20.62 -10.19 2.24
C ILE A 229 -21.68 -9.12 2.56
N VAL A 230 -21.31 -7.84 2.55
CA VAL A 230 -22.26 -6.73 2.78
C VAL A 230 -23.35 -6.73 1.69
N ARG A 231 -22.98 -6.94 0.43
CA ARG A 231 -23.93 -7.03 -0.69
C ARG A 231 -24.89 -8.20 -0.56
N ASP A 232 -24.37 -9.36 -0.18
CA ASP A 232 -25.19 -10.56 -0.01
C ASP A 232 -26.19 -10.36 1.13
N ALA A 233 -25.77 -9.70 2.22
CA ALA A 233 -26.65 -9.34 3.34
C ALA A 233 -27.76 -8.35 2.92
N ILE A 234 -27.40 -7.30 2.17
CA ILE A 234 -28.38 -6.34 1.61
C ILE A 234 -29.38 -7.07 0.70
N HIS A 235 -28.91 -8.00 -0.13
CA HIS A 235 -29.77 -8.73 -1.05
C HIS A 235 -30.71 -9.69 -0.32
N ALA A 236 -30.21 -10.40 0.70
CA ALA A 236 -31.02 -11.28 1.51
C ALA A 236 -32.12 -10.54 2.29
N ALA A 237 -31.83 -9.33 2.79
CA ALA A 237 -32.80 -8.50 3.49
C ALA A 237 -33.92 -7.95 2.58
N ALA A 238 -33.74 -8.01 1.26
CA ALA A 238 -34.71 -7.55 0.27
C ALA A 238 -35.67 -8.65 -0.24
N LEU A 239 -35.46 -9.92 0.17
CA LEU A 239 -36.26 -11.09 -0.20
C LEU A 239 -37.30 -11.42 0.88
#